data_AF-A0A1T5A9W5-F1
#
_entry.id   AF-A0A1T5A9W5-F1
#
_cell.length_a   1.000
_cell.length_b   1.000
_cell.length_c   1.000
_cell.angle_alpha   90.00
_cell.angle_beta   90.00
_cell.angle_gamma   90.00
#
_symmetry.space_group_name_H-M   'P 1'
#
loop_
_entity.id
_entity.type
_entity.pdbx_description
1 polymer ?
#
loop_
_entity_poly.entity_id
_entity_poly.type
_entity_poly.pdbx_seq_one_letter_code
_entity_poly.pdbx_strand_id
1 'polypeptide(L)'
;MADIAAVLGRLTPDELNELRALGPSGHLTRHLTDAIDRAAGGPGAGRGYYVANGSVSSTGGPHVVLRSDVSGWLFGPPQQA
;
A
#
# COMPACT_ATOMS: atom_id res chain seq x y z
N MET A 1 8.68 -10.00 7.78
CA MET A 1 8.71 -8.52 7.77
C MET A 1 9.71 -7.93 6.77
N ALA A 2 10.66 -8.70 6.20
CA ALA A 2 11.66 -8.18 5.25
C ALA A 2 11.06 -7.74 3.90
N ASP A 3 9.97 -8.38 3.45
CA ASP A 3 9.38 -8.10 2.14
C ASP A 3 8.63 -6.76 2.06
N ILE A 4 8.17 -6.19 3.18
CA ILE A 4 7.43 -4.91 3.19
C ILE A 4 8.40 -3.75 2.94
N ALA A 5 9.51 -3.71 3.65
CA ALA A 5 10.54 -2.70 3.44
C ALA A 5 11.17 -2.79 2.04
N ALA A 6 11.39 -4.00 1.54
CA ALA A 6 11.95 -4.22 0.21
C ALA A 6 11.00 -3.76 -0.90
N VAL A 7 9.70 -4.02 -0.77
CA VAL A 7 8.69 -3.60 -1.75
C VAL A 7 8.44 -2.10 -1.69
N LEU A 8 8.24 -1.54 -0.49
CA LEU A 8 8.05 -0.10 -0.34
C LEU A 8 9.32 0.69 -0.73
N GLY A 9 10.51 0.12 -0.52
CA GLY A 9 11.77 0.71 -0.98
C GLY A 9 12.00 0.65 -2.50
N ARG A 10 11.21 -0.13 -3.23
CA ARG A 10 11.20 -0.16 -4.71
C ARG A 10 10.19 0.81 -5.33
N LEU A 11 9.27 1.36 -4.52
CA LEU A 11 8.38 2.44 -4.97
C LEU A 11 9.18 3.71 -5.24
N THR A 12 8.68 4.54 -6.14
CA THR A 12 9.24 5.87 -6.34
C THR A 12 8.93 6.77 -5.15
N PRO A 13 9.76 7.81 -4.90
CA PRO A 13 9.51 8.75 -3.81
C PRO A 13 8.17 9.48 -3.95
N ASP A 14 7.67 9.67 -5.17
CA ASP A 14 6.38 10.31 -5.44
C ASP A 14 5.21 9.40 -5.01
N GLU A 15 5.21 8.13 -5.44
CA GLU A 15 4.22 7.13 -5.03
C GLU A 15 4.22 6.91 -3.51
N LEU A 16 5.40 6.92 -2.89
CA LEU A 16 5.53 6.76 -1.43
C LEU A 16 5.01 7.99 -0.68
N ASN A 17 5.20 9.19 -1.23
CA ASN A 17 4.64 10.42 -0.69
C ASN A 17 3.11 10.46 -0.82
N GLU A 18 2.56 10.04 -1.97
CA GLU A 18 1.12 9.86 -2.18
C GLU A 18 0.53 8.87 -1.17
N LEU A 19 1.18 7.71 -1.00
CA LEU A 19 0.81 6.72 0.01
C LEU A 19 0.78 7.32 1.43
N ARG A 20 1.79 8.12 1.79
CA ARG A 20 1.83 8.81 3.08
C ARG A 20 0.76 9.89 3.22
N ALA A 21 0.46 10.63 2.16
CA ALA A 21 -0.58 11.66 2.15
C ALA A 21 -1.98 11.08 2.32
N LEU A 22 -2.22 9.86 1.82
CA LEU A 22 -3.47 9.11 1.97
C LEU A 22 -3.72 8.64 3.41
N GLY A 23 -2.65 8.36 4.17
CA GLY A 23 -2.75 7.87 5.55
C GLY A 23 -3.02 6.36 5.66
N PRO A 24 -3.04 5.80 6.89
CA PRO A 24 -3.10 4.36 7.13
C PRO A 24 -4.40 3.69 6.66
N SER A 25 -5.49 4.44 6.63
CA SER A 25 -6.80 4.00 6.12
C SER A 25 -7.14 4.62 4.77
N GLY A 26 -6.16 5.25 4.12
CA GLY A 26 -6.34 5.90 2.84
C GLY A 26 -6.58 4.88 1.73
N HIS A 27 -7.57 5.16 0.88
CA HIS A 27 -7.89 4.29 -0.24
C HIS A 27 -6.78 4.35 -1.29
N LEU A 28 -6.21 3.20 -1.60
CA LEU A 28 -5.23 3.08 -2.67
C LEU A 28 -5.94 3.22 -4.02
N THR A 29 -5.43 4.14 -4.82
CA THR A 29 -5.83 4.27 -6.21
C THR A 29 -5.26 3.12 -7.04
N ARG A 30 -5.83 2.89 -8.23
CA ARG A 30 -5.34 1.89 -9.18
C ARG A 30 -3.84 2.06 -9.47
N HIS A 31 -3.38 3.31 -9.55
CA HIS A 31 -1.98 3.65 -9.77
C HIS A 31 -1.08 3.12 -8.65
N LEU A 32 -1.43 3.38 -7.38
CA LEU A 32 -0.65 2.90 -6.24
C LEU A 32 -0.67 1.38 -6.11
N THR A 33 -1.79 0.73 -6.40
CA THR A 33 -1.82 -0.74 -6.43
C THR A 33 -0.90 -1.31 -7.49
N ASP A 34 -0.84 -0.71 -8.68
CA ASP A 34 0.05 -1.13 -9.77
C ASP A 34 1.52 -0.91 -9.42
N ALA A 35 1.82 0.21 -8.75
CA ALA A 35 3.15 0.53 -8.23
C ALA A 35 3.65 -0.50 -7.22
N ILE A 36 2.84 -0.82 -6.21
CA ILE A 36 3.15 -1.84 -5.19
C ILE A 36 3.37 -3.19 -5.84
N ASP A 37 2.56 -3.50 -6.82
CA ASP A 37 2.55 -4.77 -7.50
C ASP A 37 3.78 -4.97 -8.40
N ARG A 38 4.16 -3.93 -9.15
CA ARG A 38 5.45 -3.85 -9.85
C ARG A 38 6.62 -3.98 -8.89
N ALA A 39 6.57 -3.29 -7.75
CA ALA A 39 7.61 -3.35 -6.73
C ALA A 39 7.73 -4.74 -6.08
N ALA A 40 6.60 -5.45 -5.90
CA ALA A 40 6.53 -6.81 -5.36
C ALA A 40 7.04 -7.88 -6.33
N GLY A 41 7.13 -7.59 -7.63
CA GLY A 41 7.67 -8.51 -8.63
C GLY A 41 6.78 -8.72 -9.85
N GLY A 42 5.70 -7.96 -10.01
CA GLY A 42 4.87 -7.95 -11.20
C GLY A 42 3.36 -8.13 -10.94
N PRO A 43 2.54 -8.13 -12.02
CA PRO A 43 1.07 -8.17 -12.00
C PRO A 43 0.48 -9.21 -11.03
N GLY A 44 -0.10 -8.74 -9.92
CA GLY A 44 -0.75 -9.52 -8.86
C GLY A 44 0.11 -9.83 -7.62
N ALA A 45 1.43 -9.57 -7.65
CA ALA A 45 2.33 -9.82 -6.52
C ALA A 45 2.06 -8.91 -5.30
N GLY A 46 1.43 -7.75 -5.53
CA GLY A 46 1.11 -6.76 -4.50
C GLY A 46 -0.06 -7.14 -3.59
N ARG A 47 -0.84 -8.17 -3.94
CA ARG A 47 -2.09 -8.54 -3.24
C ARG A 47 -1.93 -8.92 -1.76
N GLY A 48 -0.70 -9.19 -1.29
CA GLY A 48 -0.40 -9.40 0.12
C GLY A 48 -0.24 -8.14 0.96
N TYR A 49 -0.09 -6.97 0.31
CA TYR A 49 0.23 -5.68 0.94
C TYR A 49 -0.98 -4.76 1.11
N TYR A 50 -2.04 -5.00 0.36
CA TYR A 50 -3.30 -4.28 0.45
C TYR A 50 -4.46 -5.26 0.56
N VAL A 51 -5.51 -4.84 1.25
CA VAL A 51 -6.75 -5.60 1.41
C VAL A 51 -7.89 -4.84 0.77
N ALA A 52 -8.82 -5.55 0.14
CA ALA A 52 -10.09 -4.95 -0.25
C ALA A 52 -10.84 -4.57 1.03
N ASN A 53 -10.94 -3.27 1.29
CA ASN A 53 -11.86 -2.76 2.28
C ASN A 53 -13.24 -3.04 1.67
N GLY A 54 -14.02 -3.97 2.23
CA GLY A 54 -15.27 -4.49 1.66
C GLY A 54 -16.35 -3.43 1.33
N SER A 55 -16.07 -2.16 1.57
CA SER A 55 -16.77 -1.00 1.02
C SER A 55 -16.55 -0.88 -0.50
N VAL A 56 -17.57 -1.27 -1.25
CA VAL A 56 -17.69 -0.91 -2.66
C VAL A 56 -17.99 0.57 -2.78
N SER A 57 -17.20 1.28 -3.59
CA SER A 57 -17.51 2.67 -3.94
C SER A 57 -18.79 2.73 -4.77
N SER A 58 -19.58 3.80 -4.65
CA SER A 58 -20.76 4.07 -5.50
C SER A 58 -20.44 4.08 -7.00
N THR A 59 -19.16 4.15 -7.37
CA THR A 59 -18.59 4.09 -8.73
C THR A 59 -18.22 2.67 -9.20
N GLY A 60 -18.49 1.62 -8.42
CA GLY A 60 -18.46 0.23 -8.88
C GLY A 60 -17.11 -0.51 -8.76
N GLY A 61 -16.17 -0.02 -7.95
CA GLY A 61 -14.90 -0.72 -7.66
C GLY A 61 -14.68 -0.91 -6.15
N PRO A 62 -14.09 -2.05 -5.72
CA PRO A 62 -13.72 -2.24 -4.32
C PRO A 62 -12.61 -1.26 -3.94
N HIS A 63 -12.79 -0.49 -2.87
CA HIS A 63 -11.68 0.28 -2.32
C HIS A 63 -10.69 -0.68 -1.69
N VAL A 64 -9.44 -0.60 -2.11
CA VAL A 64 -8.36 -1.29 -1.42
C VAL A 64 -7.66 -0.33 -0.46
N VAL A 65 -7.29 -0.82 0.71
CA VAL A 65 -6.52 -0.07 1.70
C VAL A 65 -5.24 -0.84 2.00
N LEU A 66 -4.23 -0.16 2.51
CA LEU A 66 -3.05 -0.85 3.03
C LEU A 66 -3.46 -1.87 4.09
N ARG A 67 -2.83 -3.03 4.04
CA ARG A 67 -2.99 -4.02 5.10
C ARG A 67 -2.45 -3.44 6.41
N SER A 68 -3.10 -3.78 7.53
CA SER A 68 -2.77 -3.23 8.86
C SER A 68 -1.28 -3.34 9.25
N ASP A 69 -0.62 -4.44 8.89
CA ASP A 69 0.83 -4.63 9.10
C ASP A 69 1.69 -3.67 8.27
N VAL A 70 1.28 -3.39 7.03
CA VAL A 70 1.98 -2.49 6.10
C VAL A 70 1.75 -1.04 6.50
N SER A 71 0.53 -0.68 6.88
CA SER A 71 0.24 0.64 7.44
C SER A 71 0.99 0.84 8.77
N GLY A 72 1.08 -0.19 9.61
CA GLY A 72 1.86 -0.15 10.85
C GLY A 72 3.35 0.04 10.60
N TRP A 73 3.90 -0.54 9.53
CA TRP A 73 5.28 -0.31 9.13
C TRP A 73 5.51 1.08 8.51
N LEU A 74 4.58 1.56 7.67
CA LEU A 74 4.72 2.82 6.94
C LEU A 74 4.43 4.08 7.79
N PHE A 75 3.44 3.97 8.70
CA PHE A 75 2.95 5.06 9.55
C PHE A 75 3.24 4.87 11.04
N GLY A 76 3.68 3.67 11.45
CA GLY A 76 4.12 3.48 12.82
C GLY A 76 5.31 4.40 13.14
N PRO A 77 5.52 4.72 14.43
CA PRO A 77 6.71 5.45 14.82
C PRO A 77 7.95 4.67 14.31
N PRO A 78 9.02 5.36 13.85
CA PRO A 78 10.28 4.67 13.63
C PRO A 78 10.59 3.98 14.94
N GLN A 79 10.65 2.65 14.95
CA GLN A 79 10.97 1.90 16.16
C GLN A 79 12.39 2.31 16.57
N GLN A 80 12.46 3.33 17.42
CA GLN A 80 13.68 3.75 18.09
C GLN A 80 13.97 2.65 19.09
N ALA A 81 14.91 1.78 18.72
CA ALA A 81 15.59 0.90 19.65
C ALA A 81 16.47 1.73 20.60
#